data_AF-A0A2H6KFI4-F1
#
_entry.id   AF-A0A2H6KFI4-F1
#
_cell.length_a   1.000
_cell.length_b   1.000
_cell.length_c   1.000
_cell.angle_alpha   90.00
_cell.angle_beta   90.00
_cell.angle_gamma   90.00
#
_symmetry.space_group_name_H-M   'P 1'
#
loop_
_entity.id
_entity.type
_entity.pdbx_description
1 polymer ?
#
loop_
_entity_poly.entity_id
_entity_poly.type
_entity_poly.pdbx_seq_one_letter_code
_entity_poly.pdbx_strand_id
1 'polypeptide(L)'
;MILHNKRHSRHLREYSKQLPITQGDGNQSSNSHDDGKRLSKTQNDGNQSPNSQDGKMVYKSLTDAPRNIKECMDWLIALRGKDGEKNLKAFGEAIYKFLAYKPVGKMEVPALEDVKRISKQFMEQKELKDLLPIDWVLRKFSDRIDKTSIFYRYFGAVTKSECDNVIQTKGITADDIAKDLVKVVDSCDKFLKHMKIPDQYKSAYSSKATWAKSCALDPESCAVVLVGIAPMLYAGLSAFFSAWRYAFFRCPPFIAYNRMREMLKALGFVEPECRASPRTSDVYSALSRLKDHELYTVYDLSGFWAFY
;
A
#
# COMPACT_ATOMS: atom_id res chain seq x y z
N MET A 1 -31.11 -11.64 0.71
CA MET A 1 -29.96 -10.70 0.59
C MET A 1 -29.96 -9.74 1.79
N ILE A 2 -29.60 -10.22 2.99
CA ILE A 2 -29.24 -9.50 4.25
C ILE A 2 -28.84 -10.65 5.19
N LEU A 3 -27.60 -11.13 5.15
CA LEU A 3 -27.11 -12.10 6.17
C LEU A 3 -25.58 -12.06 6.35
N HIS A 4 -24.81 -11.45 5.44
CA HIS A 4 -23.36 -11.37 5.59
C HIS A 4 -22.83 -10.26 6.52
N ASN A 5 -23.67 -9.30 6.95
CA ASN A 5 -23.21 -8.17 7.77
C ASN A 5 -23.24 -8.45 9.30
N LYS A 6 -23.93 -9.52 9.75
CA LYS A 6 -24.06 -9.82 11.19
C LYS A 6 -22.83 -10.53 11.80
N ARG A 7 -22.03 -11.24 11.01
CA ARG A 7 -20.83 -11.95 11.52
C ARG A 7 -19.71 -10.98 11.87
N HIS A 8 -19.55 -9.90 11.11
CA HIS A 8 -18.45 -8.96 11.30
C HIS A 8 -18.65 -8.02 12.52
N SER A 9 -19.90 -7.70 12.87
CA SER A 9 -20.22 -6.88 14.05
C SER A 9 -19.95 -7.59 15.40
N ARG A 10 -19.96 -8.93 15.44
CA ARG A 10 -19.58 -9.70 16.65
C ARG A 10 -18.07 -9.72 16.88
N HIS A 11 -17.27 -9.89 15.82
CA HIS A 11 -15.81 -9.94 15.92
C HIS A 11 -15.18 -8.67 16.49
N LEU A 12 -15.76 -7.49 16.21
CA LEU A 12 -15.26 -6.20 16.73
C LEU A 12 -15.72 -5.89 18.17
N ARG A 13 -16.73 -6.61 18.69
CA ARG A 13 -17.26 -6.42 20.05
C ARG A 13 -16.47 -7.19 21.11
N GLU A 14 -15.78 -8.26 20.71
CA GLU A 14 -14.86 -8.99 21.60
C GLU A 14 -13.44 -8.39 21.60
N TYR A 15 -13.06 -7.69 20.53
CA TYR A 15 -11.78 -6.97 20.39
C TYR A 15 -11.56 -5.89 21.47
N SER A 16 -12.63 -5.28 22.01
CA SER A 16 -12.52 -4.27 23.07
C SER A 16 -12.16 -4.83 24.44
N LYS A 17 -12.10 -6.15 24.61
CA LYS A 17 -11.88 -6.79 25.92
C LYS A 17 -10.42 -7.19 26.19
N GLN A 18 -9.49 -7.05 25.22
CA GLN A 18 -8.18 -7.72 25.32
C GLN A 18 -6.95 -6.85 25.01
N LEU A 19 -7.07 -5.53 24.86
CA LEU A 19 -5.87 -4.67 24.82
C LEU A 19 -5.45 -4.31 26.25
N PRO A 20 -4.19 -4.54 26.64
CA PRO A 20 -3.69 -4.08 27.93
C PRO A 20 -3.67 -2.55 27.95
N ILE A 21 -4.29 -1.98 28.97
CA ILE A 21 -4.18 -0.57 29.30
C ILE A 21 -2.77 -0.37 29.85
N THR A 22 -1.85 0.18 29.05
CA THR A 22 -0.61 0.71 29.61
C THR A 22 -0.91 2.04 30.30
N GLN A 23 -1.08 1.97 31.63
CA GLN A 23 -0.97 3.13 32.50
C GLN A 23 0.49 3.60 32.49
N GLY A 24 0.70 4.84 32.06
CA GLY A 24 1.97 5.51 32.23
C GLY A 24 2.01 6.13 33.63
N ASP A 25 2.85 5.57 34.49
CA ASP A 25 3.24 6.22 35.74
C ASP A 25 4.53 7.02 35.48
N GLY A 26 4.46 8.32 35.71
CA GLY A 26 5.64 9.17 35.83
C GLY A 26 6.20 9.10 37.23
N ASN A 27 7.52 9.28 37.38
CA ASN A 27 8.05 10.03 38.51
C ASN A 27 9.46 10.59 38.28
N GLN A 28 9.72 11.68 39.00
CA GLN A 28 10.77 12.68 38.83
C GLN A 28 12.09 12.38 39.58
N SER A 29 13.13 13.15 39.17
CA SER A 29 14.28 13.67 39.96
C SER A 29 15.40 12.67 40.32
N SER A 30 16.69 13.00 40.35
CA SER A 30 17.37 14.27 40.68
C SER A 30 18.88 14.26 40.32
N ASN A 31 19.39 15.44 39.93
CA ASN A 31 20.73 16.05 40.03
C ASN A 31 21.98 15.22 40.46
N SER A 32 23.12 15.40 39.76
CA SER A 32 24.20 16.33 40.19
C SER A 32 25.44 16.35 39.26
N HIS A 33 26.03 17.55 39.13
CA HIS A 33 27.41 18.02 38.79
C HIS A 33 28.57 17.02 38.66
N ASP A 34 29.72 17.29 38.03
CA ASP A 34 30.30 18.30 37.12
C ASP A 34 31.73 17.74 36.79
N ASP A 35 32.50 18.50 36.00
CA ASP A 35 33.95 18.47 35.78
C ASP A 35 34.45 17.90 34.45
N GLY A 36 34.85 18.85 33.62
CA GLY A 36 35.33 18.65 32.26
C GLY A 36 36.80 18.28 32.13
N LYS A 37 37.18 18.04 30.87
CA LYS A 37 38.51 18.38 30.36
C LYS A 37 38.47 18.47 28.84
N ARG A 38 38.72 19.67 28.36
CA ARG A 38 39.04 20.03 26.98
C ARG A 38 40.51 19.70 26.75
N LEU A 39 40.85 18.97 25.67
CA LEU A 39 42.10 19.11 24.92
C LEU A 39 41.98 18.41 23.56
N SER A 40 42.73 18.98 22.62
CA SER A 40 42.49 19.10 21.18
C SER A 40 43.27 18.12 20.29
N LYS A 41 42.91 18.13 18.99
CA LYS A 41 43.55 17.57 17.77
C LYS A 41 43.01 16.18 17.40
N THR A 42 42.62 15.88 16.15
CA THR A 42 43.04 16.43 14.83
C THR A 42 41.95 16.17 13.79
N GLN A 43 41.98 16.97 12.71
CA GLN A 43 41.10 16.98 11.53
C GLN A 43 41.27 15.76 10.60
N ASN A 44 40.37 15.72 9.61
CA ASN A 44 40.22 14.82 8.44
C ASN A 44 39.50 13.50 8.78
N ASP A 45 38.34 13.17 8.20
CA ASP A 45 37.96 13.29 6.79
C ASP A 45 36.45 13.51 6.57
N GLY A 46 36.12 14.18 5.45
CA GLY A 46 34.95 13.86 4.63
C GLY A 46 33.57 14.16 5.21
N ASN A 47 33.20 15.43 5.34
CA ASN A 47 31.80 15.81 5.55
C ASN A 47 31.30 16.67 4.38
N GLN A 48 31.05 16.03 3.23
CA GLN A 48 30.07 16.54 2.29
C GLN A 48 28.69 16.27 2.88
N SER A 49 28.20 17.27 3.61
CA SER A 49 26.81 17.39 3.98
C SER A 49 25.94 17.36 2.71
N PRO A 50 24.96 16.46 2.57
CA PRO A 50 23.96 16.59 1.53
C PRO A 50 22.96 17.63 1.97
N ASN A 51 23.33 18.90 1.82
CA ASN A 51 22.34 19.91 1.54
C ASN A 51 21.92 19.67 0.09
N SER A 52 20.80 19.00 -0.13
CA SER A 52 20.29 18.78 -1.49
C SER A 52 18.79 18.94 -1.48
N GLN A 53 18.39 19.97 -2.21
CA GLN A 53 17.03 20.35 -2.53
C GLN A 53 16.15 19.13 -2.81
N ASP A 54 14.96 19.18 -2.24
CA ASP A 54 13.80 18.31 -2.44
C ASP A 54 13.35 18.32 -3.91
N GLY A 55 14.18 17.74 -4.78
CA GLY A 55 13.88 17.47 -6.17
C GLY A 55 13.04 16.22 -6.24
N LYS A 56 11.73 16.35 -5.95
CA LYS A 56 10.76 15.27 -6.08
C LYS A 56 10.92 14.60 -7.45
N MET A 57 11.39 13.34 -7.45
CA MET A 57 11.56 12.55 -8.66
C MET A 57 10.20 12.42 -9.37
N VAL A 58 10.15 12.83 -10.64
CA VAL A 58 8.97 12.66 -11.49
C VAL A 58 9.25 11.54 -12.49
N TYR A 59 8.50 10.45 -12.39
CA TYR A 59 8.61 9.29 -13.24
C TYR A 59 8.23 9.61 -14.69
N LYS A 60 9.00 9.06 -15.63
CA LYS A 60 8.81 9.27 -17.07
C LYS A 60 8.25 8.02 -17.76
N SER A 61 8.27 6.88 -17.09
CA SER A 61 7.72 5.61 -17.57
C SER A 61 6.78 4.97 -16.56
N LEU A 62 5.79 4.21 -17.04
CA LEU A 62 4.97 3.31 -16.22
C LEU A 62 5.69 2.01 -15.85
N THR A 63 6.89 1.78 -16.37
CA THR A 63 7.77 0.70 -15.92
C THR A 63 8.57 1.10 -14.68
N ASP A 64 8.61 2.38 -14.33
CA ASP A 64 9.21 2.85 -13.09
C ASP A 64 8.25 2.50 -11.94
N ALA A 65 8.72 1.74 -10.96
CA ALA A 65 7.87 1.28 -9.87
C ALA A 65 7.60 2.38 -8.81
N PRO A 66 6.35 2.56 -8.37
CA PRO A 66 6.01 3.46 -7.28
C PRO A 66 6.56 2.93 -5.94
N ARG A 67 6.82 3.85 -5.01
CA ARG A 67 7.47 3.60 -3.71
C ARG A 67 6.57 3.84 -2.50
N ASN A 68 5.35 4.32 -2.72
CA ASN A 68 4.33 4.53 -1.69
C ASN A 68 2.92 4.48 -2.32
N ILE A 69 1.88 4.57 -1.49
CA ILE A 69 0.48 4.45 -1.92
C ILE A 69 0.05 5.59 -2.83
N LYS A 70 0.43 6.84 -2.54
CA LYS A 70 0.13 7.98 -3.41
C LYS A 70 0.68 7.72 -4.82
N GLU A 71 1.93 7.28 -4.92
CA GLU A 71 2.57 6.96 -6.20
C GLU A 71 1.88 5.78 -6.91
N CYS A 72 1.41 4.76 -6.18
CA CYS A 72 0.61 3.68 -6.77
C CYS A 72 -0.68 4.21 -7.40
N MET A 73 -1.37 5.13 -6.72
CA MET A 73 -2.58 5.74 -7.25
C MET A 73 -2.29 6.62 -8.48
N ASP A 74 -1.22 7.41 -8.45
CA ASP A 74 -0.77 8.20 -9.60
C ASP A 74 -0.42 7.31 -10.78
N TRP A 75 0.27 6.18 -10.54
CA TRP A 75 0.63 5.19 -11.55
C TRP A 75 -0.62 4.61 -12.22
N LEU A 76 -1.61 4.18 -11.43
CA LEU A 76 -2.88 3.63 -11.93
C LEU A 76 -3.66 4.63 -12.80
N ILE A 77 -3.68 5.90 -12.40
CA ILE A 77 -4.35 6.97 -13.15
C ILE A 77 -3.59 7.29 -14.45
N ALA A 78 -2.26 7.31 -14.40
CA ALA A 78 -1.41 7.52 -15.58
C ALA A 78 -1.52 6.36 -16.59
N LEU A 79 -1.61 5.13 -16.09
CA LEU A 79 -1.87 3.91 -16.86
C LEU A 79 -3.22 3.97 -17.59
N ARG A 80 -4.29 4.39 -16.90
CA ARG A 80 -5.61 4.63 -17.53
C ARG A 80 -5.48 5.63 -18.68
N GLY A 81 -4.80 6.75 -18.46
CA GLY A 81 -4.55 7.75 -19.50
C GLY A 81 -5.84 8.32 -20.10
N LYS A 82 -5.78 8.78 -21.37
CA LYS A 82 -6.92 9.38 -22.07
C LYS A 82 -7.91 8.35 -22.62
N ASP A 83 -7.41 7.21 -23.08
CA ASP A 83 -8.20 6.12 -23.65
C ASP A 83 -8.34 4.99 -22.61
N GLY A 84 -9.05 5.32 -21.52
CA GLY A 84 -9.10 4.49 -20.31
C GLY A 84 -9.61 3.07 -20.55
N GLU A 85 -10.68 2.94 -21.34
CA GLU A 85 -11.29 1.64 -21.63
C GLU A 85 -10.33 0.74 -22.41
N LYS A 86 -9.73 1.25 -23.49
CA LYS A 86 -8.79 0.50 -24.31
C LYS A 86 -7.53 0.12 -23.53
N ASN A 87 -6.96 1.06 -22.79
CA ASN A 87 -5.73 0.84 -22.04
C ASN A 87 -5.93 -0.21 -20.93
N LEU A 88 -7.01 -0.09 -20.15
CA LEU A 88 -7.30 -1.03 -19.06
C LEU A 88 -7.70 -2.41 -19.58
N LYS A 89 -8.36 -2.50 -20.75
CA LYS A 89 -8.62 -3.78 -21.41
C LYS A 89 -7.31 -4.46 -21.83
N ALA A 90 -6.45 -3.76 -22.57
CA ALA A 90 -5.16 -4.29 -22.99
C ALA A 90 -4.28 -4.67 -21.80
N PHE A 91 -4.38 -3.92 -20.69
CA PHE A 91 -3.66 -4.23 -19.47
C PHE A 91 -4.21 -5.46 -18.74
N GLY A 92 -5.54 -5.62 -18.66
CA GLY A 92 -6.17 -6.83 -18.13
C GLY A 92 -5.74 -8.09 -18.89
N GLU A 93 -5.64 -8.01 -20.22
CA GLU A 93 -5.08 -9.08 -21.06
C GLU A 93 -3.60 -9.35 -20.74
N ALA A 94 -2.80 -8.32 -20.54
CA ALA A 94 -1.38 -8.46 -20.21
C ALA A 94 -1.19 -9.18 -18.86
N ILE A 95 -1.96 -8.80 -17.83
CA ILE A 95 -1.94 -9.47 -16.52
C ILE A 95 -2.41 -10.91 -16.65
N TYR A 96 -3.52 -11.15 -17.36
CA TYR A 96 -4.01 -12.51 -17.58
C TYR A 96 -2.94 -13.39 -18.22
N LYS A 97 -2.27 -12.91 -19.28
CA LYS A 97 -1.18 -13.63 -19.94
C LYS A 97 0.00 -13.86 -18.99
N PHE A 98 0.45 -12.82 -18.29
CA PHE A 98 1.54 -12.92 -17.32
C PHE A 98 1.26 -14.01 -16.27
N LEU A 99 0.04 -14.01 -15.70
CA LEU A 99 -0.38 -14.98 -14.71
C LEU A 99 -0.56 -16.37 -15.34
N ALA A 100 -1.18 -16.51 -16.51
CA ALA A 100 -1.51 -17.80 -17.10
C ALA A 100 -0.29 -18.56 -17.65
N TYR A 101 0.68 -17.85 -18.24
CA TYR A 101 1.80 -18.47 -18.97
C TYR A 101 3.06 -18.68 -18.14
N LYS A 102 3.22 -18.01 -17.00
CA LYS A 102 4.33 -18.29 -16.10
C LYS A 102 3.90 -19.37 -15.12
N PRO A 103 4.60 -20.53 -15.04
CA PRO A 103 4.29 -21.54 -14.05
C PRO A 103 4.77 -21.09 -12.67
N VAL A 104 3.79 -20.88 -11.81
CA VAL A 104 3.82 -20.80 -10.35
C VAL A 104 5.05 -21.50 -9.72
N GLY A 105 5.96 -20.72 -9.11
CA GLY A 105 7.04 -21.20 -8.22
C GLY A 105 8.29 -21.79 -8.89
N LYS A 106 8.45 -21.63 -10.21
CA LYS A 106 9.64 -22.14 -10.94
C LYS A 106 10.35 -21.10 -11.80
N MET A 107 9.78 -19.91 -11.97
CA MET A 107 10.32 -18.89 -12.87
C MET A 107 10.67 -17.64 -12.08
N GLU A 108 11.96 -17.37 -11.93
CA GLU A 108 12.42 -16.07 -11.44
C GLU A 108 12.12 -15.02 -12.52
N VAL A 109 11.41 -13.96 -12.13
CA VAL A 109 11.21 -12.77 -12.97
C VAL A 109 11.99 -11.65 -12.28
N PRO A 110 13.26 -11.38 -12.66
CA PRO A 110 14.12 -10.45 -11.92
C PRO A 110 13.49 -9.06 -11.71
N ALA A 111 12.80 -8.55 -12.74
CA ALA A 111 12.08 -7.28 -12.65
C ALA A 111 10.98 -7.31 -11.56
N LEU A 112 10.29 -8.44 -11.38
CA LEU A 112 9.29 -8.59 -10.33
C LEU A 112 9.93 -8.57 -8.94
N GLU A 113 11.08 -9.23 -8.75
CA GLU A 113 11.80 -9.23 -7.48
C GLU A 113 12.26 -7.82 -7.07
N ASP A 114 12.69 -7.01 -8.04
CA ASP A 114 13.03 -5.62 -7.80
C ASP A 114 11.83 -4.80 -7.31
N VAL A 115 10.64 -4.99 -7.91
CA VAL A 115 9.41 -4.32 -7.46
C VAL A 115 8.93 -4.87 -6.11
N LYS A 116 9.02 -6.18 -5.89
CA LYS A 116 8.71 -6.82 -4.59
C LYS A 116 9.56 -6.24 -3.47
N ARG A 117 10.86 -6.03 -3.71
CA ARG A 117 11.77 -5.38 -2.77
C ARG A 117 11.31 -3.96 -2.42
N ILE A 118 10.86 -3.17 -3.40
CA ILE A 118 10.32 -1.83 -3.15
C ILE A 118 9.07 -1.89 -2.28
N SER A 119 8.13 -2.78 -2.59
CA SER A 119 6.91 -2.98 -1.79
C SER A 119 7.21 -3.39 -0.36
N LYS A 120 8.18 -4.30 -0.17
CA LYS A 120 8.67 -4.74 1.15
C LYS A 120 9.28 -3.58 1.93
N GLN A 121 10.19 -2.82 1.32
CA GLN A 121 10.82 -1.65 1.94
C GLN A 121 9.81 -0.59 2.39
N PHE A 122 8.76 -0.35 1.59
CA PHE A 122 7.67 0.53 1.99
C PHE A 122 6.97 0.02 3.26
N MET A 123 6.61 -1.26 3.30
CA MET A 123 5.91 -1.85 4.45
C MET A 123 6.78 -1.95 5.72
N GLU A 124 8.11 -1.99 5.59
CA GLU A 124 9.06 -2.00 6.71
C GLU A 124 9.29 -0.61 7.35
N GLN A 125 8.66 0.45 6.83
CA GLN A 125 8.72 1.78 7.43
C GLN A 125 8.23 1.77 8.89
N LYS A 126 8.90 2.54 9.75
CA LYS A 126 8.63 2.58 11.19
C LYS A 126 7.19 3.00 11.50
N GLU A 127 6.63 3.87 10.68
CA GLU A 127 5.28 4.41 10.78
C GLU A 127 4.19 3.37 10.44
N LEU A 128 4.57 2.31 9.72
CA LEU A 128 3.68 1.23 9.28
C LEU A 128 3.89 -0.07 10.06
N LYS A 129 4.95 -0.14 10.85
CA LYS A 129 5.30 -1.30 11.66
C LYS A 129 4.23 -1.61 12.70
N ASP A 130 4.06 -2.90 13.01
CA ASP A 130 3.14 -3.43 14.03
C ASP A 130 1.64 -3.20 13.69
N LEU A 131 1.35 -2.78 12.45
CA LEU A 131 -0.01 -2.71 11.94
C LEU A 131 -0.40 -4.07 11.36
N LEU A 132 -1.46 -4.67 11.90
CA LEU A 132 -1.89 -6.02 11.54
C LEU A 132 -1.93 -6.31 10.02
N PRO A 133 -2.48 -5.44 9.14
CA PRO A 133 -2.46 -5.70 7.70
C PRO A 133 -1.06 -5.70 7.08
N ILE A 134 -0.16 -4.86 7.60
CA ILE A 134 1.24 -4.75 7.13
C ILE A 134 2.04 -5.97 7.57
N ASP A 135 1.99 -6.32 8.85
CA ASP A 135 2.68 -7.49 9.39
C ASP A 135 2.24 -8.78 8.72
N TRP A 136 0.94 -8.89 8.42
CA TRP A 136 0.39 -10.06 7.73
C TRP A 136 0.96 -10.21 6.32
N VAL A 137 1.08 -9.12 5.55
CA VAL A 137 1.70 -9.17 4.22
C VAL A 137 3.22 -9.40 4.31
N LEU A 138 3.93 -8.75 5.23
CA LEU A 138 5.39 -8.91 5.40
C LEU A 138 5.81 -10.33 5.78
N ARG A 139 5.02 -11.04 6.59
CA ARG A 139 5.27 -12.45 6.91
C ARG A 139 5.22 -13.32 5.65
N LYS A 140 4.29 -13.04 4.72
CA LYS A 140 4.20 -13.77 3.46
C LYS A 140 5.38 -13.53 2.52
N PHE A 141 6.05 -12.38 2.62
CA PHE A 141 7.32 -12.15 1.91
C PHE A 141 8.50 -12.96 2.50
N SER A 142 8.37 -13.48 3.73
CA SER A 142 9.49 -14.06 4.48
C SER A 142 9.33 -15.56 4.75
N ASP A 143 8.09 -16.06 4.82
CA ASP A 143 7.80 -17.42 5.29
C ASP A 143 7.44 -18.39 4.15
N ARG A 144 7.97 -19.62 4.22
CA ARG A 144 7.23 -20.79 3.73
C ARG A 144 5.99 -20.92 4.61
N ILE A 145 4.85 -20.41 4.15
CA ILE A 145 3.59 -20.31 4.90
C ILE A 145 3.30 -21.59 5.71
N ASP A 146 3.38 -21.48 7.05
CA ASP A 146 2.87 -22.49 7.96
C ASP A 146 1.34 -22.37 8.06
N LYS A 147 0.66 -23.33 7.42
CA LYS A 147 -0.80 -23.42 7.30
C LYS A 147 -1.51 -23.63 8.65
N THR A 148 -0.78 -23.83 9.75
CA THR A 148 -1.35 -24.15 11.08
C THR A 148 -1.46 -22.94 12.03
N SER A 149 -0.93 -21.77 11.65
CA SER A 149 -0.88 -20.56 12.49
C SER A 149 -2.27 -20.03 12.92
N ILE A 150 -2.39 -19.57 14.17
CA ILE A 150 -3.61 -18.94 14.72
C ILE A 150 -4.03 -17.68 13.93
N PHE A 151 -3.06 -16.95 13.37
CA PHE A 151 -3.34 -15.78 12.51
C PHE A 151 -4.02 -16.19 11.20
N TYR A 152 -3.75 -17.41 10.73
CA TYR A 152 -4.40 -18.04 9.58
C TYR A 152 -5.91 -18.26 9.86
N ARG A 153 -6.28 -18.73 11.06
CA ARG A 153 -7.70 -18.84 11.48
C ARG A 153 -8.41 -17.48 11.61
N TYR A 154 -7.69 -16.40 11.92
CA TYR A 154 -8.27 -15.09 12.22
C TYR A 154 -8.43 -14.18 10.98
N PHE A 155 -7.50 -14.25 10.01
CA PHE A 155 -7.45 -13.36 8.85
C PHE A 155 -7.79 -14.02 7.51
N GLY A 156 -7.88 -15.36 7.43
CA GLY A 156 -8.35 -16.04 6.24
C GLY A 156 -8.08 -17.54 6.27
N ALA A 157 -9.13 -18.35 6.11
CA ALA A 157 -8.96 -19.64 5.44
C ALA A 157 -8.11 -19.40 4.19
N VAL A 158 -7.11 -20.26 3.92
CA VAL A 158 -6.25 -20.19 2.72
C VAL A 158 -7.17 -19.79 1.58
N THR A 159 -7.14 -18.54 1.09
CA THR A 159 -7.85 -18.31 -0.15
C THR A 159 -7.06 -19.13 -1.14
N LYS A 160 -7.73 -20.04 -1.87
CA LYS A 160 -7.07 -20.96 -2.79
C LYS A 160 -6.06 -20.24 -3.73
N SER A 161 -6.29 -18.94 -3.97
CA SER A 161 -5.39 -17.98 -4.64
C SER A 161 -3.96 -17.82 -4.05
N GLU A 162 -3.72 -18.23 -2.81
CA GLU A 162 -2.41 -18.14 -2.13
C GLU A 162 -1.53 -19.38 -2.37
N CYS A 163 -2.12 -20.49 -2.81
CA CYS A 163 -1.40 -21.73 -3.14
C CYS A 163 -1.47 -22.04 -4.64
N ASP A 164 -2.55 -21.62 -5.30
CA ASP A 164 -2.82 -21.88 -6.69
C ASP A 164 -3.09 -20.56 -7.42
N ASN A 165 -2.71 -20.50 -8.69
CA ASN A 165 -2.98 -19.34 -9.53
C ASN A 165 -4.49 -19.01 -9.56
N VAL A 166 -4.83 -17.75 -9.31
CA VAL A 166 -6.22 -17.27 -9.29
C VAL A 166 -6.94 -17.52 -10.62
N ILE A 167 -6.20 -17.49 -11.74
CA ILE A 167 -6.73 -17.81 -13.07
C ILE A 167 -7.20 -19.27 -13.12
N GLN A 168 -6.37 -20.20 -12.64
CA GLN A 168 -6.66 -21.64 -12.69
C GLN A 168 -7.76 -22.04 -11.70
N THR A 169 -7.86 -21.36 -10.56
CA THR A 169 -8.78 -21.76 -9.48
C THR A 169 -10.13 -21.10 -9.52
N LYS A 170 -10.20 -19.85 -9.99
CA LYS A 170 -11.45 -19.08 -10.04
C LYS A 170 -11.97 -18.93 -11.48
N GLY A 171 -11.23 -19.39 -12.49
CA GLY A 171 -11.62 -19.25 -13.89
C GLY A 171 -11.71 -17.78 -14.34
N ILE A 172 -10.93 -16.90 -13.70
CA ILE A 172 -10.94 -15.46 -13.99
C ILE A 172 -10.44 -15.25 -15.42
N THR A 173 -11.20 -14.48 -16.20
CA THR A 173 -10.83 -14.12 -17.57
C THR A 173 -10.12 -12.77 -17.63
N ALA A 174 -9.46 -12.46 -18.75
CA ALA A 174 -8.88 -11.14 -18.97
C ALA A 174 -9.91 -9.99 -18.84
N ASP A 175 -11.14 -10.22 -19.29
CA ASP A 175 -12.22 -9.24 -19.19
C ASP A 175 -12.65 -9.00 -17.73
N ASP A 176 -12.63 -10.02 -16.88
CA ASP A 176 -12.93 -9.87 -15.46
C ASP A 176 -11.84 -9.05 -14.76
N ILE A 177 -10.56 -9.30 -15.07
CA ILE A 177 -9.43 -8.50 -14.57
C ILE A 177 -9.60 -7.05 -15.01
N ALA A 178 -9.88 -6.80 -16.30
CA ALA A 178 -10.06 -5.45 -16.83
C ALA A 178 -11.21 -4.71 -16.12
N LYS A 179 -12.36 -5.37 -15.89
CA LYS A 179 -13.50 -4.78 -15.18
C LYS A 179 -13.15 -4.41 -13.74
N ASP A 180 -12.41 -5.25 -13.05
CA ASP A 180 -12.02 -4.97 -11.67
C ASP A 180 -10.95 -3.88 -11.60
N LEU A 181 -10.02 -3.84 -12.55
CA LEU A 181 -9.07 -2.74 -12.68
C LEU A 181 -9.77 -1.39 -12.88
N VAL A 182 -10.80 -1.32 -13.73
CA VAL A 182 -11.59 -0.08 -13.89
C VAL A 182 -12.13 0.41 -12.55
N LYS A 183 -12.71 -0.49 -11.73
CA LYS A 183 -13.22 -0.13 -10.40
C LYS A 183 -12.10 0.38 -9.48
N VAL A 184 -10.97 -0.33 -9.44
CA VAL A 184 -9.81 0.04 -8.62
C VAL A 184 -9.30 1.43 -9.01
N VAL A 185 -9.08 1.67 -10.31
CA VAL A 185 -8.58 2.97 -10.78
C VAL A 185 -9.59 4.10 -10.49
N ASP A 186 -10.88 3.87 -10.71
CA ASP A 186 -11.91 4.87 -10.42
C ASP A 186 -12.03 5.18 -8.92
N SER A 187 -11.88 4.16 -8.06
CA SER A 187 -11.81 4.32 -6.61
C SER A 187 -10.56 5.11 -6.20
N CYS A 188 -9.39 4.85 -6.79
CA CYS A 188 -8.17 5.63 -6.56
C CYS A 188 -8.30 7.10 -7.02
N ASP A 189 -8.85 7.35 -8.21
CA ASP A 189 -9.09 8.71 -8.72
C ASP A 189 -10.04 9.49 -7.81
N LYS A 190 -11.11 8.84 -7.33
CA LYS A 190 -12.03 9.46 -6.39
C LYS A 190 -11.36 9.73 -5.04
N PHE A 191 -10.59 8.77 -4.51
CA PHE A 191 -9.82 8.95 -3.28
C PHE A 191 -8.93 10.18 -3.38
N LEU A 192 -8.15 10.29 -4.46
CA LEU A 192 -7.26 11.42 -4.71
C LEU A 192 -8.01 12.75 -4.84
N LYS A 193 -9.18 12.78 -5.50
CA LYS A 193 -10.01 14.00 -5.59
C LYS A 193 -10.39 14.58 -4.23
N HIS A 194 -10.59 13.73 -3.21
CA HIS A 194 -10.93 14.18 -1.86
C HIS A 194 -9.70 14.56 -1.01
N MET A 195 -8.53 13.99 -1.32
CA MET A 195 -7.31 14.19 -0.54
C MET A 195 -6.42 15.32 -1.06
N LYS A 196 -6.43 15.57 -2.37
CA LYS A 196 -5.55 16.54 -3.03
C LYS A 196 -6.00 17.98 -2.83
N ILE A 197 -5.03 18.90 -2.86
CA ILE A 197 -5.28 20.33 -3.06
C ILE A 197 -5.06 20.61 -4.56
N PRO A 198 -6.11 20.99 -5.33
CA PRO A 198 -6.08 20.97 -6.80
C PRO A 198 -4.84 21.63 -7.43
N ASP A 199 -4.48 22.84 -6.98
CA ASP A 199 -3.39 23.63 -7.58
C ASP A 199 -2.01 23.29 -7.03
N GLN A 200 -1.95 22.46 -5.97
CA GLN A 200 -0.72 22.11 -5.28
C GLN A 200 -0.33 20.64 -5.53
N TYR A 201 -1.27 19.82 -5.99
CA TYR A 201 -1.05 18.40 -6.22
C TYR A 201 -0.12 18.14 -7.39
N LYS A 202 0.98 17.41 -7.14
CA LYS A 202 1.90 16.96 -8.18
C LYS A 202 1.86 15.45 -8.29
N SER A 203 1.34 14.96 -9.42
CA SER A 203 1.46 13.55 -9.80
C SER A 203 2.92 13.13 -9.79
N ALA A 204 3.22 11.95 -9.25
CA ALA A 204 4.56 11.36 -9.34
C ALA A 204 4.92 10.95 -10.77
N TYR A 205 3.92 10.75 -11.64
CA TYR A 205 4.10 10.37 -13.03
C TYR A 205 3.84 11.55 -13.95
N SER A 206 4.81 11.83 -14.81
CA SER A 206 4.71 12.89 -15.82
C SER A 206 3.72 12.53 -16.93
N SER A 207 3.34 13.52 -17.73
CA SER A 207 2.55 13.32 -18.95
C SER A 207 3.23 12.45 -20.02
N LYS A 208 4.51 12.08 -19.83
CA LYS A 208 5.23 11.14 -20.69
C LYS A 208 4.98 9.68 -20.30
N ALA A 209 4.70 9.40 -19.02
CA ALA A 209 4.40 8.06 -18.52
C ALA A 209 2.98 7.68 -18.92
N THR A 210 2.85 7.05 -20.09
CA THR A 210 1.55 6.70 -20.69
C THR A 210 1.59 5.26 -21.17
N TRP A 211 0.44 4.59 -21.21
CA TRP A 211 0.32 3.22 -21.74
C TRP A 211 1.05 3.06 -23.08
N ALA A 212 0.75 3.93 -24.05
CA ALA A 212 1.31 3.87 -25.39
C ALA A 212 2.84 3.97 -25.43
N LYS A 213 3.46 4.74 -24.51
CA LYS A 213 4.91 4.95 -24.48
C LYS A 213 5.66 3.94 -23.61
N SER A 214 5.01 3.41 -22.59
CA SER A 214 5.66 2.58 -21.57
C SER A 214 5.31 1.10 -21.66
N CYS A 215 4.06 0.77 -22.00
CA CYS A 215 3.52 -0.58 -21.87
C CYS A 215 3.09 -1.19 -23.20
N ALA A 216 2.73 -0.40 -24.22
CA ALA A 216 2.12 -0.97 -25.44
C ALA A 216 3.07 -1.89 -26.23
N LEU A 217 4.37 -1.62 -26.21
CA LEU A 217 5.38 -2.45 -26.86
C LEU A 217 5.68 -3.73 -26.06
N ASP A 218 5.75 -3.60 -24.73
CA ASP A 218 5.92 -4.72 -23.80
C ASP A 218 4.91 -4.61 -22.64
N PRO A 219 3.69 -5.14 -22.83
CA PRO A 219 2.65 -5.06 -21.81
C PRO A 219 3.01 -5.84 -20.53
N GLU A 220 3.90 -6.82 -20.65
CA GLU A 220 4.35 -7.64 -19.52
C GLU A 220 5.12 -6.80 -18.49
N SER A 221 5.98 -5.88 -18.94
CA SER A 221 6.71 -4.97 -18.05
C SER A 221 5.80 -4.19 -17.10
N CYS A 222 4.65 -3.71 -17.57
CA CYS A 222 3.69 -3.01 -16.71
C CYS A 222 2.86 -3.97 -15.83
N ALA A 223 2.63 -5.21 -16.30
CA ALA A 223 1.98 -6.24 -15.49
C ALA A 223 2.85 -6.62 -14.29
N VAL A 224 4.16 -6.76 -14.51
CA VAL A 224 5.15 -6.97 -13.45
C VAL A 224 5.10 -5.86 -12.40
N VAL A 225 5.01 -4.58 -12.83
CA VAL A 225 4.89 -3.47 -11.88
C VAL A 225 3.62 -3.61 -11.03
N LEU A 226 2.43 -3.83 -11.62
CA LEU A 226 1.21 -3.98 -10.82
C LEU A 226 1.30 -5.16 -9.86
N VAL A 227 1.71 -6.33 -10.34
CA VAL A 227 1.80 -7.55 -9.51
C VAL A 227 2.75 -7.33 -8.34
N GLY A 228 3.88 -6.66 -8.57
CA GLY A 228 4.86 -6.35 -7.53
C GLY A 228 4.39 -5.30 -6.51
N ILE A 229 3.61 -4.29 -6.91
CA ILE A 229 3.13 -3.21 -6.01
C ILE A 229 1.80 -3.51 -5.32
N ALA A 230 1.04 -4.45 -5.84
CA ALA A 230 -0.26 -4.83 -5.31
C ALA A 230 -0.25 -5.20 -3.81
N PRO A 231 0.75 -5.91 -3.25
CA PRO A 231 0.85 -6.14 -1.80
C PRO A 231 0.98 -4.85 -1.00
N MET A 232 1.83 -3.93 -1.45
CA MET A 232 1.98 -2.60 -0.84
C MET A 232 0.65 -1.86 -0.90
N LEU A 233 0.00 -1.82 -2.07
CA LEU A 233 -1.27 -1.12 -2.27
C LEU A 233 -2.37 -1.66 -1.35
N TYR A 234 -2.51 -2.99 -1.30
CA TYR A 234 -3.47 -3.66 -0.42
C TYR A 234 -3.18 -3.39 1.06
N ALA A 235 -1.94 -3.64 1.51
CA ALA A 235 -1.60 -3.56 2.93
C ALA A 235 -1.67 -2.13 3.45
N GLY A 236 -1.12 -1.16 2.69
CA GLY A 236 -1.14 0.25 3.06
C GLY A 236 -2.55 0.82 3.14
N LEU A 237 -3.42 0.52 2.17
CA LEU A 237 -4.81 0.95 2.23
C LEU A 237 -5.59 0.26 3.34
N SER A 238 -5.44 -1.06 3.50
CA SER A 238 -6.09 -1.83 4.58
C SER A 238 -5.71 -1.32 5.97
N ALA A 239 -4.43 -1.00 6.17
CA ALA A 239 -3.92 -0.40 7.40
C ALA A 239 -4.56 0.97 7.65
N PHE A 240 -4.67 1.80 6.61
CA PHE A 240 -5.32 3.10 6.69
C PHE A 240 -6.82 3.00 7.00
N PHE A 241 -7.55 2.09 6.37
CA PHE A 241 -8.96 1.83 6.70
C PHE A 241 -9.15 1.45 8.16
N SER A 242 -8.28 0.57 8.67
CA SER A 242 -8.31 0.17 10.07
C SER A 242 -8.09 1.38 10.98
N ALA A 243 -7.03 2.14 10.76
CA ALA A 243 -6.70 3.33 11.55
C ALA A 243 -7.83 4.38 11.51
N TRP A 244 -8.40 4.64 10.34
CA TRP A 244 -9.53 5.55 10.17
C TRP A 244 -10.77 5.06 10.93
N ARG A 245 -11.13 3.78 10.84
CA ARG A 245 -12.28 3.22 11.58
C ARG A 245 -12.09 3.36 13.09
N TYR A 246 -10.88 3.13 13.60
CA TYR A 246 -10.56 3.34 15.01
C TYR A 246 -10.73 4.82 15.42
N ALA A 247 -10.17 5.74 14.63
CA ALA A 247 -10.31 7.17 14.86
C ALA A 247 -11.77 7.66 14.77
N PHE A 248 -12.57 7.08 13.87
CA PHE A 248 -13.97 7.44 13.66
C PHE A 248 -14.89 6.93 14.77
N PHE A 249 -14.70 5.68 15.21
CA PHE A 249 -15.70 5.01 16.07
C PHE A 249 -15.36 4.97 17.57
N ARG A 250 -14.09 4.92 18.04
CA ARG A 250 -13.79 4.60 19.46
C ARG A 250 -12.37 4.94 19.97
N CYS A 251 -12.08 6.16 20.46
CA CYS A 251 -11.06 6.48 21.53
C CYS A 251 -10.80 8.00 21.65
N PRO A 252 -10.10 8.53 22.69
CA PRO A 252 -9.90 9.97 22.86
C PRO A 252 -9.38 10.60 21.55
N PRO A 253 -10.08 11.63 21.05
CA PRO A 253 -10.07 11.99 19.62
C PRO A 253 -8.70 12.39 19.09
N PHE A 254 -7.75 12.75 19.95
CA PHE A 254 -6.47 13.32 19.54
C PHE A 254 -5.42 12.29 19.14
N ILE A 255 -5.23 11.21 19.92
CA ILE A 255 -4.13 10.24 19.68
C ILE A 255 -4.38 9.43 18.41
N ALA A 256 -5.59 8.88 18.25
CA ALA A 256 -5.96 8.09 17.08
C ALA A 256 -5.90 8.94 15.79
N TYR A 257 -6.30 10.20 15.88
CA TYR A 257 -6.27 11.12 14.75
C TYR A 257 -4.84 11.52 14.35
N ASN A 258 -3.94 11.76 15.32
CA ASN A 258 -2.53 11.99 15.02
C ASN A 258 -1.88 10.77 14.35
N ARG A 259 -2.17 9.55 14.83
CA ARG A 259 -1.70 8.32 14.19
C ARG A 259 -2.19 8.20 12.74
N MET A 260 -3.46 8.52 12.48
CA MET A 260 -4.01 8.55 11.12
C MET A 260 -3.28 9.57 10.23
N ARG A 261 -2.92 10.74 10.76
CA ARG A 261 -2.16 11.76 10.02
C ARG A 261 -0.74 11.31 9.68
N GLU A 262 -0.02 10.75 10.65
CA GLU A 262 1.33 10.21 10.41
C GLU A 262 1.29 9.07 9.40
N MET A 263 0.25 8.23 9.44
CA MET A 263 0.04 7.20 8.43
C MET A 263 -0.17 7.78 7.03
N LEU A 264 -0.98 8.83 6.87
CA LEU A 264 -1.14 9.50 5.57
C LEU A 264 0.18 10.02 5.01
N LYS A 265 1.06 10.58 5.85
CA LYS A 265 2.40 11.00 5.44
C LYS A 265 3.23 9.80 4.96
N ALA A 266 3.25 8.70 5.72
CA ALA A 266 3.94 7.47 5.32
C ALA A 266 3.40 6.90 3.99
N LEU A 267 2.08 7.01 3.76
CA LEU A 267 1.45 6.64 2.50
C LEU A 267 1.82 7.57 1.31
N GLY A 268 2.56 8.65 1.55
CA GLY A 268 3.01 9.63 0.55
C GLY A 268 2.13 10.87 0.42
N PHE A 269 1.08 11.02 1.25
CA PHE A 269 0.20 12.19 1.25
C PHE A 269 0.76 13.29 2.16
N VAL A 270 1.68 14.08 1.61
CA VAL A 270 2.38 15.15 2.33
C VAL A 270 1.89 16.55 1.92
N GLU A 271 2.03 17.51 2.82
CA GLU A 271 1.80 18.93 2.52
C GLU A 271 2.95 19.49 1.66
N PRO A 272 2.68 20.51 0.82
CA PRO A 272 1.40 21.20 0.64
C PRO A 272 0.46 20.48 -0.37
N GLU A 273 0.92 19.41 -1.03
CA GLU A 273 0.18 18.80 -2.14
C GLU A 273 -1.14 18.13 -1.73
N CYS A 274 -1.17 17.62 -0.50
CA CYS A 274 -2.31 16.94 0.10
C CYS A 274 -2.70 17.65 1.41
N ARG A 275 -3.98 17.56 1.78
CA ARG A 275 -4.46 18.14 3.05
C ARG A 275 -3.75 17.44 4.23
N ALA A 276 -2.96 18.11 5.10
CA ALA A 276 -2.43 17.44 6.31
C ALA A 276 -3.52 17.00 7.29
N SER A 277 -4.70 17.60 7.16
CA SER A 277 -5.80 17.45 8.08
C SER A 277 -7.09 17.23 7.31
N PRO A 278 -7.22 16.10 6.57
CA PRO A 278 -8.48 15.82 5.91
C PRO A 278 -9.56 15.76 7.00
N ARG A 279 -10.71 16.39 6.73
CA ARG A 279 -11.85 16.27 7.64
C ARG A 279 -12.26 14.81 7.66
N THR A 280 -12.81 14.36 8.78
CA THR A 280 -13.33 12.99 8.89
C THR A 280 -14.31 12.66 7.76
N SER A 281 -15.10 13.66 7.31
CA SER A 281 -15.99 13.57 6.15
C SER A 281 -15.26 13.44 4.81
N ASP A 282 -14.10 14.06 4.65
CA ASP A 282 -13.27 13.93 3.45
C ASP A 282 -12.72 12.51 3.35
N VAL A 283 -12.18 11.99 4.47
CA VAL A 283 -11.68 10.62 4.55
C VAL A 283 -12.83 9.63 4.34
N TYR A 284 -13.97 9.83 4.99
CA TYR A 284 -15.17 9.01 4.74
C TYR A 284 -15.57 9.00 3.26
N SER A 285 -15.58 10.17 2.62
CA SER A 285 -15.93 10.28 1.20
C SER A 285 -14.92 9.60 0.29
N ALA A 286 -13.62 9.74 0.60
CA ALA A 286 -12.52 9.08 -0.11
C ALA A 286 -12.61 7.54 0.02
N LEU A 287 -12.93 7.05 1.21
CA LEU A 287 -13.01 5.63 1.54
C LEU A 287 -14.33 4.98 1.11
N SER A 288 -15.41 5.75 0.93
CA SER A 288 -16.76 5.23 0.62
C SER A 288 -16.88 4.37 -0.64
N ARG A 289 -15.92 4.49 -1.57
CA ARG A 289 -15.94 3.74 -2.84
C ARG A 289 -14.95 2.60 -2.91
N LEU A 290 -13.84 2.70 -2.19
CA LEU A 290 -12.82 1.66 -2.21
C LEU A 290 -13.26 0.57 -1.22
N LYS A 291 -14.09 -0.34 -1.72
CA LYS A 291 -14.70 -1.42 -0.95
C LYS A 291 -13.70 -2.55 -0.75
N ASP A 292 -13.80 -3.26 0.36
CA ASP A 292 -12.93 -4.41 0.70
C ASP A 292 -12.71 -5.36 -0.48
N HIS A 293 -13.75 -5.68 -1.25
CA HIS A 293 -13.64 -6.58 -2.41
C HIS A 293 -12.70 -6.08 -3.54
N GLU A 294 -12.60 -4.77 -3.77
CA GLU A 294 -11.71 -4.20 -4.82
C GLU A 294 -10.25 -4.35 -4.40
N LEU A 295 -9.96 -4.12 -3.11
CA LEU A 295 -8.65 -4.35 -2.54
C LEU A 295 -8.27 -5.83 -2.56
N TYR A 296 -9.21 -6.72 -2.25
CA TYR A 296 -8.98 -8.16 -2.34
C TYR A 296 -8.72 -8.61 -3.77
N THR A 297 -9.36 -8.01 -4.79
CA THR A 297 -9.02 -8.33 -6.18
C THR A 297 -7.58 -7.95 -6.50
N VAL A 298 -7.13 -6.74 -6.15
CA VAL A 298 -5.73 -6.32 -6.36
C VAL A 298 -4.77 -7.28 -5.65
N TYR A 299 -5.10 -7.66 -4.42
CA TYR A 299 -4.34 -8.63 -3.66
C TYR A 299 -4.30 -10.01 -4.32
N ASP A 300 -5.44 -10.54 -4.78
CA ASP A 300 -5.56 -11.83 -5.44
C ASP A 300 -4.75 -11.89 -6.75
N LEU A 301 -4.65 -10.78 -7.50
CA LEU A 301 -3.80 -10.67 -8.68
C LEU A 301 -2.30 -10.75 -8.36
N SER A 302 -1.93 -10.48 -7.10
CA SER A 302 -0.56 -10.60 -6.58
C SER A 302 -0.31 -11.87 -5.76
N GLY A 303 -1.37 -12.54 -5.32
CA GLY A 303 -1.37 -13.46 -4.17
C GLY A 303 -0.47 -14.69 -4.29
N PHE A 304 -0.09 -15.08 -5.50
CA PHE A 304 0.90 -16.14 -5.70
C PHE A 304 2.30 -15.58 -6.01
N TRP A 305 2.43 -14.66 -6.96
CA TRP A 305 3.72 -14.15 -7.48
C TRP A 305 4.41 -13.11 -6.62
N ALA A 306 3.66 -12.38 -5.79
CA ALA A 306 4.27 -11.47 -4.83
C ALA A 306 4.94 -12.20 -3.67
N PHE A 307 4.64 -13.49 -3.46
CA PHE A 307 5.05 -14.22 -2.26
C PHE A 307 5.83 -15.51 -2.55
N TYR A 308 5.89 -15.92 -3.83
CA TYR A 308 6.65 -17.07 -4.36
C TYR A 308 7.26 -16.73 -5.73
#